data_AF-A0A212D8F1-F1
#
_entry.id   AF-A0A212D8F1-F1
#
_cell.length_a   1.000
_cell.length_b   1.000
_cell.length_c   1.000
_cell.angle_alpha   90.00
_cell.angle_beta   90.00
_cell.angle_gamma   90.00
#
_symmetry.space_group_name_H-M   'P 1'
#
loop_
_entity.id
_entity.type
_entity.pdbx_description
1 polymer ?
#
loop_
_entity_poly.entity_id
_entity_poly.type
_entity_poly.pdbx_seq_one_letter_code
_entity_poly.pdbx_strand_id
1 'polypeptide(L)'
;MELGNCPQITTTFPKDPVYTFSISQNPFPIENRDVLGETQDFHSLATYLSQNTSSVFLDTISDFHLLLFLVTNDVMPLQDSISLLLEAVRTRNEELAQTWKKSEQWATIEQLCSTVGVQLPGLQEYGAVGGSTHAASSAMWACQHCTFMNQPGTGHCEMCSLPRT
;
A
#
# COMPACT_ATOMS: atom_id res chain seq x y z
N MET A 1 19.15 -37.47 -20.95
CA MET A 1 18.77 -36.14 -20.46
C MET A 1 17.79 -36.37 -19.33
N GLU A 2 18.29 -36.47 -18.10
CA GLU A 2 17.40 -36.55 -16.93
C GLU A 2 16.73 -35.20 -16.78
N LEU A 3 15.41 -35.19 -16.89
CA LEU A 3 14.58 -34.09 -16.42
C LEU A 3 14.76 -34.07 -14.90
N GLY A 4 15.61 -33.16 -14.41
CA GLY A 4 15.81 -32.96 -12.99
C GLY A 4 14.46 -32.73 -12.33
N ASN A 5 14.08 -33.63 -11.41
CA ASN A 5 12.89 -33.49 -10.59
C ASN A 5 12.97 -32.14 -9.85
N CYS A 6 12.16 -31.17 -10.28
CA CYS A 6 11.95 -29.96 -9.52
C CYS A 6 11.21 -30.36 -8.23
N PRO A 7 11.76 -30.15 -7.03
CA PRO A 7 11.09 -30.55 -5.80
C PRO A 7 9.76 -29.79 -5.69
N GLN A 8 8.66 -30.52 -5.54
CA GLN A 8 7.34 -29.94 -5.33
C GLN A 8 7.29 -29.36 -3.91
N ILE A 9 7.31 -28.03 -3.82
CA ILE A 9 7.20 -27.31 -2.55
C ILE A 9 5.72 -27.16 -2.22
N THR A 10 5.32 -27.63 -1.04
CA THR A 10 3.94 -27.46 -0.57
C THR A 10 3.75 -26.05 -0.04
N THR A 11 2.81 -25.29 -0.61
CA THR A 11 2.35 -24.00 -0.07
C THR A 11 1.20 -24.24 0.90
N THR A 12 1.22 -23.58 2.06
CA THR A 12 0.12 -23.60 3.02
C THR A 12 0.05 -22.29 3.81
N PHE A 13 -1.10 -22.01 4.39
CA PHE A 13 -1.30 -20.92 5.34
C PHE A 13 -1.37 -21.47 6.77
N PRO A 14 -0.92 -20.71 7.78
CA PRO A 14 -1.08 -21.13 9.16
C PRO A 14 -2.57 -21.28 9.50
N LYS A 15 -2.90 -22.31 10.28
CA LYS A 15 -4.27 -22.59 10.71
C LYS A 15 -4.88 -21.41 11.47
N ASP A 16 -4.07 -20.82 12.35
CA ASP A 16 -4.39 -19.60 13.08
C ASP A 16 -3.54 -18.47 12.50
N PRO A 17 -4.12 -17.51 11.76
CA PRO A 17 -3.35 -16.47 11.09
C PRO A 17 -2.64 -15.57 12.09
N VAL A 18 -1.33 -15.44 11.94
CA VAL A 18 -0.51 -14.49 12.70
C VAL A 18 0.06 -13.48 11.72
N TYR A 19 -0.41 -12.25 11.79
CA TYR A 19 0.00 -11.18 10.88
C TYR A 19 0.99 -10.24 11.56
N THR A 20 2.09 -9.94 10.88
CA THR A 20 3.02 -8.87 11.27
C THR A 20 2.57 -7.51 10.73
N PHE A 21 1.94 -7.49 9.55
CA PHE A 21 1.41 -6.28 8.93
C PHE A 21 -0.11 -6.23 9.07
N SER A 22 -0.64 -5.03 9.17
CA SER A 22 -2.07 -4.78 9.26
C SER A 22 -2.73 -5.01 7.91
N ILE A 23 -3.88 -5.69 7.91
CA ILE A 23 -4.74 -5.83 6.75
C ILE A 23 -5.80 -4.74 6.86
N SER A 24 -5.55 -3.59 6.25
CA SER A 24 -6.50 -2.47 6.24
C SER A 24 -7.46 -2.58 5.04
N GLN A 25 -8.66 -2.00 5.17
CA GLN A 25 -9.61 -1.94 4.05
C GLN A 25 -9.14 -0.99 2.93
N ASN A 26 -8.33 0.00 3.29
CA ASN A 26 -7.71 0.96 2.38
C ASN A 26 -6.19 0.90 2.57
N PRO A 27 -5.50 -0.09 1.96
CA PRO A 27 -4.06 -0.26 2.10
C PRO A 27 -3.29 0.87 1.41
N PHE A 28 -2.04 1.06 1.82
CA PHE A 28 -1.15 1.96 1.10
C PHE A 28 -0.90 1.40 -0.32
N PRO A 29 -0.82 2.25 -1.37
CA PRO A 29 -0.60 1.79 -2.74
C PRO A 29 0.63 0.90 -2.87
N ILE A 30 0.54 -0.15 -3.68
CA ILE A 30 1.64 -1.11 -3.88
C ILE A 30 2.64 -0.52 -4.87
N GLU A 31 3.93 -0.75 -4.64
CA GLU A 31 4.99 -0.30 -5.55
C GLU A 31 4.87 -0.90 -6.95
N ASN A 32 5.40 -0.18 -7.96
CA ASN A 32 5.42 -0.60 -9.36
C ASN A 32 4.02 -0.81 -9.98
N ARG A 33 3.03 -0.01 -9.56
CA ARG A 33 1.65 0.00 -10.09
C ARG A 33 1.21 1.36 -10.62
N ASP A 34 2.15 2.20 -11.02
CA ASP A 34 1.89 3.52 -11.62
C ASP A 34 0.99 3.44 -12.85
N VAL A 35 1.15 2.40 -13.67
CA VAL A 35 0.30 2.14 -14.86
C VAL A 35 -1.17 1.84 -14.51
N LEU A 36 -1.46 1.52 -13.24
CA LEU A 36 -2.82 1.29 -12.72
C LEU A 36 -3.39 2.53 -12.00
N GLY A 37 -2.64 3.63 -11.95
CA GLY A 37 -3.00 4.83 -11.19
C GLY A 37 -2.70 4.72 -9.69
N GLU A 38 -2.02 3.66 -9.25
CA GLU A 38 -1.51 3.52 -7.88
C GLU A 38 -0.11 4.12 -7.81
N THR A 39 -0.02 5.41 -7.46
CA THR A 39 1.26 6.09 -7.26
C THR A 39 1.68 6.05 -5.79
N GLN A 40 2.98 5.91 -5.56
CA GLN A 40 3.56 6.06 -4.22
C GLN A 40 4.25 7.42 -4.14
N ASP A 41 3.50 8.41 -3.67
CA ASP A 41 3.95 9.79 -3.48
C ASP A 41 3.42 10.37 -2.16
N PHE A 42 3.85 11.59 -1.81
CA PHE A 42 3.40 12.25 -0.58
C PHE A 42 1.90 12.57 -0.58
N HIS A 43 1.26 12.70 -1.75
CA HIS A 43 -0.18 12.92 -1.84
C HIS A 43 -0.95 11.67 -1.44
N SER A 44 -0.50 10.52 -1.94
CA SER A 44 -1.03 9.20 -1.59
C SER A 44 -0.78 8.88 -0.12
N LEU A 45 0.39 9.26 0.42
CA LEU A 45 0.67 9.18 1.86
C LEU A 45 -0.26 10.07 2.69
N ALA A 46 -0.44 11.33 2.32
CA ALA A 46 -1.34 12.24 3.02
C ALA A 46 -2.77 11.70 3.03
N THR A 47 -3.23 11.19 1.88
CA THR A 47 -4.55 10.56 1.72
C THR A 47 -4.68 9.33 2.62
N TYR A 48 -3.72 8.41 2.57
CA TYR A 48 -3.70 7.21 3.41
C TYR A 48 -3.74 7.54 4.91
N LEU A 49 -2.91 8.49 5.38
CA LEU A 49 -2.90 8.90 6.79
C LEU A 49 -4.22 9.56 7.22
N SER A 50 -4.82 10.39 6.35
CA SER A 50 -6.08 11.08 6.66
C SER A 50 -7.27 10.12 6.81
N GLN A 51 -7.28 9.04 6.03
CA GLN A 51 -8.33 8.01 6.09
C GLN A 51 -8.23 7.11 7.32
N ASN A 52 -7.04 7.01 7.91
CA ASN A 52 -6.76 6.15 9.07
C ASN A 52 -6.67 6.93 10.41
N THR A 53 -7.28 8.11 10.50
CA THR A 53 -7.23 8.97 11.71
C THR A 53 -7.88 8.35 12.95
N SER A 54 -8.80 7.41 12.77
CA SER A 54 -9.45 6.68 13.88
C SER A 54 -8.69 5.43 14.32
N SER A 55 -7.66 5.03 13.56
CA SER A 55 -6.85 3.83 13.84
C SER A 55 -5.71 4.15 14.79
N VAL A 56 -5.25 3.15 15.56
CA VAL A 56 -4.02 3.31 16.36
C VAL A 56 -2.85 3.54 15.40
N PHE A 57 -1.98 4.50 15.72
CA PHE A 57 -0.85 4.85 14.85
C PHE A 57 0.02 3.63 14.47
N LEU A 58 0.25 2.73 15.44
CA LEU A 58 1.00 1.49 15.22
C LEU A 58 0.33 0.61 14.15
N ASP A 59 -1.00 0.51 14.14
CA ASP A 59 -1.70 -0.30 13.14
C ASP A 59 -1.58 0.31 11.75
N THR A 60 -1.73 1.64 11.66
CA THR A 60 -1.60 2.38 10.40
C THR A 60 -0.20 2.28 9.80
N ILE A 61 0.83 2.37 10.64
CA ILE A 61 2.24 2.34 10.21
C ILE A 61 2.76 0.90 10.01
N SER A 62 2.07 -0.10 10.55
CA SER A 62 2.36 -1.53 10.32
C SER A 62 1.86 -1.99 8.93
N ASP A 63 2.07 -1.19 7.89
CA ASP A 63 1.81 -1.52 6.50
C ASP A 63 3.15 -1.70 5.77
N PHE A 64 3.35 -2.86 5.15
CA PHE A 64 4.61 -3.18 4.49
C PHE A 64 4.96 -2.22 3.36
N HIS A 65 3.98 -1.85 2.53
CA HIS A 65 4.20 -0.99 1.38
C HIS A 65 4.48 0.44 1.82
N LEU A 66 3.85 0.88 2.92
CA LEU A 66 4.18 2.16 3.54
C LEU A 66 5.61 2.17 4.08
N LEU A 67 6.01 1.14 4.84
CA LEU A 67 7.38 1.06 5.38
C LEU A 67 8.42 0.99 4.27
N LEU A 68 8.15 0.25 3.19
CA LEU A 68 9.02 0.21 2.02
C LEU A 68 9.16 1.60 1.41
N PHE A 69 8.04 2.29 1.15
CA PHE A 69 8.04 3.65 0.65
C PHE A 69 8.88 4.59 1.53
N LEU A 70 8.74 4.54 2.85
CA LEU A 70 9.52 5.38 3.77
C LEU A 70 11.04 5.14 3.68
N VAL A 71 11.49 3.91 3.39
CA VAL A 71 12.91 3.58 3.27
C VAL A 71 13.47 3.86 1.88
N THR A 72 12.66 3.68 0.84
CA THR A 72 13.08 3.82 -0.57
C THR A 72 12.82 5.20 -1.15
N ASN A 73 12.14 6.09 -0.42
CA ASN A 73 11.88 7.44 -0.89
C ASN A 73 13.15 8.31 -0.81
N ASP A 74 13.68 8.71 -1.97
CA ASP A 74 14.90 9.51 -2.07
C ASP A 74 14.74 10.98 -1.65
N VAL A 75 13.51 11.48 -1.48
CA VAL A 75 13.26 12.85 -1.03
C VAL A 75 13.64 13.01 0.44
N MET A 76 13.46 11.94 1.24
CA MET A 76 13.87 11.89 2.63
C MET A 76 14.47 10.51 2.95
N PRO A 77 15.79 10.35 2.86
CA PRO A 77 16.44 9.07 3.15
C PRO A 77 16.34 8.76 4.65
N LEU A 78 15.45 7.83 5.01
CA LEU A 78 15.21 7.42 6.40
C LEU A 78 15.96 6.14 6.79
N GLN A 79 16.78 5.57 5.90
CA GLN A 79 17.39 4.25 6.10
C GLN A 79 18.11 4.11 7.45
N ASP A 80 18.84 5.15 7.87
CA ASP A 80 19.60 5.13 9.12
C ASP A 80 18.74 5.39 10.38
N SER A 81 17.57 6.02 10.22
CA SER A 81 16.72 6.46 11.34
C SER A 81 15.51 5.56 11.57
N ILE A 82 15.04 4.86 10.54
CA ILE A 82 13.79 4.08 10.58
C ILE A 82 13.85 2.85 11.51
N SER A 83 15.04 2.44 11.95
CA SER A 83 15.24 1.25 12.79
C SER A 83 14.32 1.23 14.02
N LEU A 84 14.08 2.39 14.65
CA LEU A 84 13.17 2.51 15.78
C LEU A 84 11.73 2.15 15.42
N LEU A 85 11.26 2.60 14.25
CA LEU A 85 9.92 2.31 13.76
C LEU A 85 9.76 0.83 13.38
N LEU A 86 10.75 0.27 12.69
CA LEU A 86 10.75 -1.15 12.32
C LEU A 86 10.73 -2.05 13.56
N GLU A 87 11.46 -1.68 14.61
CA GLU A 87 11.41 -2.36 15.89
C GLU A 87 10.02 -2.29 16.52
N ALA A 88 9.41 -1.11 16.54
CA ALA A 88 8.05 -0.92 17.05
C ALA A 88 7.03 -1.83 16.35
N VAL A 89 7.09 -1.91 15.02
CA VAL A 89 6.22 -2.78 14.20
C VAL A 89 6.51 -4.26 14.49
N ARG A 90 7.79 -4.65 14.51
CA ARG A 90 8.24 -6.03 14.74
C ARG A 90 7.81 -6.56 16.10
N THR A 91 7.90 -5.76 17.16
CA THR A 91 7.56 -6.16 18.53
C THR A 91 6.14 -5.76 18.94
N ARG A 92 5.37 -5.15 18.04
CA ARG A 92 4.05 -4.56 18.32
C ARG A 92 4.09 -3.62 19.55
N ASN A 93 5.12 -2.79 19.64
CA ASN A 93 5.33 -1.89 20.77
C ASN A 93 4.81 -0.48 20.45
N GLU A 94 3.71 -0.09 21.09
CA GLU A 94 3.06 1.20 20.88
C GLU A 94 3.91 2.36 21.40
N GLU A 95 4.64 2.21 22.50
CA GLU A 95 5.46 3.28 23.07
C GLU A 95 6.61 3.70 22.13
N LEU A 96 7.26 2.73 21.48
CA LEU A 96 8.28 2.99 20.46
C LEU A 96 7.67 3.68 19.24
N ALA A 97 6.48 3.25 18.81
CA ALA A 97 5.77 3.90 17.70
C ALA A 97 5.39 5.35 18.05
N GLN A 98 4.94 5.62 19.27
CA GLN A 98 4.65 6.99 19.73
C GLN A 98 5.92 7.83 19.86
N THR A 99 7.04 7.24 20.25
CA THR A 99 8.35 7.92 20.26
C THR A 99 8.74 8.32 18.85
N TRP A 100 8.63 7.40 17.88
CA TRP A 100 8.86 7.70 16.46
C TRP A 100 7.94 8.79 15.93
N LYS A 101 6.65 8.76 16.28
CA LYS A 101 5.68 9.80 15.88
C LYS A 101 6.06 11.21 16.34
N LYS A 102 6.84 11.34 17.42
CA LYS A 102 7.33 12.63 17.95
C LYS A 102 8.70 13.04 17.40
N SER A 103 9.30 12.23 16.54
CA SER A 103 10.62 12.49 15.97
C SER A 103 10.60 13.61 14.92
N GLU A 104 11.75 14.23 14.68
CA GLU A 104 11.92 15.25 13.64
C GLU A 104 11.70 14.68 12.23
N GLN A 105 12.05 13.42 12.04
CA GLN A 105 11.85 12.69 10.79
C GLN A 105 10.36 12.60 10.46
N TRP A 106 9.54 12.16 11.43
CA TRP A 106 8.10 12.10 11.24
C TRP A 106 7.47 13.49 11.07
N ALA A 107 7.91 14.49 11.85
CA ALA A 107 7.44 15.87 11.68
C ALA A 107 7.71 16.40 10.26
N THR A 108 8.85 16.05 9.67
CA THR A 108 9.17 16.45 8.30
C THR A 108 8.27 15.74 7.28
N ILE A 109 7.94 14.45 7.49
CA ILE A 109 6.96 13.72 6.66
C ILE A 109 5.59 14.41 6.72
N GLU A 110 5.11 14.74 7.93
CA GLU A 110 3.83 15.45 8.11
C GLU A 110 3.83 16.80 7.40
N GLN A 111 4.97 17.52 7.43
CA GLN A 111 5.12 18.78 6.70
C GLN A 111 5.04 18.57 5.18
N LEU A 112 5.73 17.56 4.64
CA LEU A 112 5.67 17.23 3.21
C LEU A 112 4.24 16.87 2.79
N CYS A 113 3.56 16.01 3.56
CA CYS A 113 2.14 15.68 3.34
C CYS A 113 1.24 16.92 3.38
N SER A 114 1.54 17.90 4.22
CA SER A 114 0.77 19.15 4.28
C SER A 114 0.99 20.04 3.05
N THR A 115 2.18 20.05 2.46
CA THR A 115 2.47 20.85 1.26
C THR A 115 1.76 20.35 0.00
N VAL A 116 1.56 19.03 -0.12
CA VAL A 116 0.88 18.41 -1.27
C VAL A 116 -0.65 18.45 -1.17
N GLY A 117 -1.20 18.72 0.02
CA GLY A 117 -2.64 18.92 0.24
C GLY A 117 -3.20 20.22 -0.35
N VAL A 118 -2.34 21.11 -0.85
CA VAL A 118 -2.72 22.37 -1.51
C VAL A 118 -2.77 22.18 -3.03
N GLN A 119 -3.60 21.27 -3.52
CA GLN A 119 -4.13 21.42 -4.87
C GLN A 119 -5.39 22.28 -4.78
N LEU A 120 -5.26 23.56 -5.17
CA LEU A 120 -6.41 24.45 -5.35
C LEU A 120 -7.44 23.76 -6.26
N PRO A 121 -8.70 23.60 -5.84
CA PRO A 121 -9.78 23.29 -6.77
C PRO A 121 -10.13 24.60 -7.50
N GLY A 122 -9.58 24.84 -8.69
CA GLY A 122 -9.94 26.11 -9.35
C GLY A 122 -9.44 26.44 -10.75
N LEU A 123 -8.59 25.65 -11.40
CA LEU A 123 -8.18 25.96 -12.78
C LEU A 123 -8.02 24.69 -13.61
N GLN A 124 -9.16 24.14 -14.05
CA GLN A 124 -9.20 23.35 -15.28
C GLN A 124 -10.33 23.85 -16.18
N GLU A 125 -9.84 24.66 -17.10
CA GLU A 125 -10.34 25.18 -18.37
C GLU A 125 -11.58 24.50 -19.00
N TYR A 126 -12.43 25.38 -19.53
CA TYR A 126 -13.58 25.15 -20.39
C TYR A 126 -13.26 24.19 -21.56
N GLY A 127 -14.03 23.10 -21.72
CA GLY A 127 -13.86 22.19 -22.85
C GLY A 127 -14.94 21.11 -22.96
N ALA A 128 -15.96 21.40 -23.78
CA ALA A 128 -16.84 20.50 -24.53
C ALA A 128 -17.66 19.40 -23.79
N VAL A 129 -18.99 19.61 -23.83
CA VAL A 129 -20.07 18.62 -23.73
C VAL A 129 -19.80 17.34 -24.53
N GLY A 130 -19.86 16.20 -23.86
CA GLY A 130 -19.84 14.88 -24.47
C GLY A 130 -20.25 13.81 -23.47
N GLY A 131 -21.56 13.71 -23.18
CA GLY A 131 -22.11 12.66 -22.34
C GLY A 131 -21.84 11.28 -22.94
N SER A 132 -20.96 10.52 -22.31
CA SER A 132 -20.77 9.10 -22.56
C SER A 132 -21.27 8.35 -21.34
N THR A 133 -22.37 7.62 -21.52
CA THR A 133 -22.84 6.60 -20.58
C THR A 133 -21.70 5.60 -20.37
N HIS A 134 -21.10 5.61 -19.18
CA HIS A 134 -20.12 4.60 -18.78
C HIS A 134 -20.79 3.23 -18.81
N ALA A 135 -20.56 2.49 -19.90
CA ALA A 135 -20.62 1.05 -19.86
C ALA A 135 -19.65 0.62 -18.75
N ALA A 136 -20.13 -0.20 -17.83
CA ALA A 136 -19.31 -0.83 -16.80
C ALA A 136 -18.31 -1.76 -17.50
N SER A 137 -17.20 -1.18 -17.97
CA SER A 137 -15.98 -1.91 -18.27
C SER A 137 -15.58 -2.55 -16.96
N SER A 138 -15.84 -3.84 -16.85
CA SER A 138 -15.36 -4.67 -15.76
C SER A 138 -13.86 -4.42 -15.66
N ALA A 139 -13.44 -3.81 -14.55
CA ALA A 139 -12.04 -3.47 -14.33
C ALA A 139 -11.26 -4.77 -14.07
N MET A 140 -10.02 -4.83 -14.54
CA MET A 140 -9.06 -5.85 -14.12
C MET A 140 -8.98 -5.88 -12.58
N TRP A 141 -8.73 -7.04 -11.99
CA TRP A 141 -8.70 -7.19 -10.54
C TRP A 141 -7.41 -7.85 -10.05
N ALA A 142 -6.84 -7.28 -8.98
CA ALA A 142 -5.67 -7.83 -8.31
C ALA A 142 -6.09 -9.02 -7.42
N CYS A 143 -5.45 -10.16 -7.61
CA CYS A 143 -5.67 -11.33 -6.78
C CYS A 143 -5.27 -11.05 -5.32
N GLN A 144 -6.17 -11.30 -4.38
CA GLN A 144 -5.89 -11.12 -2.95
C GLN A 144 -4.86 -12.11 -2.38
N HIS A 145 -4.51 -13.15 -3.15
CA HIS A 145 -3.57 -14.19 -2.71
C HIS A 145 -2.18 -14.06 -3.32
N CYS A 146 -2.08 -13.70 -4.60
CA CYS A 146 -0.80 -13.65 -5.32
C CYS A 146 -0.55 -12.32 -6.04
N THR A 147 -1.41 -11.32 -5.81
CA THR A 147 -1.37 -9.96 -6.37
C THR A 147 -1.42 -9.85 -7.90
N PHE A 148 -1.49 -10.97 -8.62
CA PHE A 148 -1.61 -11.00 -10.07
C PHE A 148 -2.85 -10.26 -10.58
N MET A 149 -2.68 -9.55 -11.69
CA MET A 149 -3.71 -8.75 -12.34
C MET A 149 -4.50 -9.60 -13.33
N ASN A 150 -5.71 -9.99 -12.95
CA ASN A 150 -6.58 -10.85 -13.75
C ASN A 150 -7.46 -10.04 -14.69
N GLN A 151 -7.78 -10.63 -15.84
CA GLN A 151 -8.73 -10.03 -16.77
C GLN A 151 -10.13 -9.98 -16.16
N PRO A 152 -10.93 -8.96 -16.53
CA PRO A 152 -12.31 -8.90 -16.10
C PRO A 152 -13.15 -10.10 -16.57
N GLY A 153 -14.09 -10.53 -15.74
CA GLY A 153 -14.98 -11.67 -16.04
C GLY A 153 -14.43 -13.03 -15.57
N THR A 154 -13.21 -13.08 -15.04
CA THR A 154 -12.65 -14.27 -14.39
C THR A 154 -13.12 -14.36 -12.92
N GLY A 155 -13.58 -15.54 -12.51
CA GLY A 155 -14.00 -15.82 -11.12
C GLY A 155 -12.88 -16.40 -10.23
N HIS A 156 -11.74 -16.73 -10.82
CA HIS A 156 -10.55 -17.28 -10.17
C HIS A 156 -9.31 -16.62 -10.77
N CYS A 157 -8.20 -16.63 -10.04
CA CYS A 157 -6.96 -16.05 -10.51
C CYS A 157 -6.25 -16.95 -11.54
N GLU A 158 -5.79 -16.38 -12.65
CA GLU A 158 -5.09 -17.10 -13.72
C GLU A 158 -3.74 -17.67 -13.26
N MET A 159 -3.07 -17.03 -12.31
CA MET A 159 -1.75 -17.47 -11.82
C MET A 159 -1.82 -18.49 -10.68
N CYS A 160 -2.71 -18.29 -9.70
CA CYS A 160 -2.78 -19.17 -8.51
C CYS A 160 -4.04 -20.05 -8.46
N SER A 161 -4.97 -19.88 -9.41
CA SER A 161 -6.24 -20.61 -9.49
C SER A 161 -7.18 -20.48 -8.28
N LEU A 162 -6.87 -19.60 -7.32
CA LEU A 162 -7.72 -19.32 -6.17
C LEU A 162 -8.91 -18.44 -6.57
N PRO A 163 -10.07 -18.60 -5.90
CA PRO A 163 -11.25 -17.79 -6.17
C PRO A 163 -10.98 -16.30 -5.93
N ARG A 164 -11.79 -15.46 -6.57
CA ARG A 164 -11.71 -14.00 -6.40
C ARG A 164 -12.03 -13.53 -4.97
N THR A 165 -12.71 -14.36 -4.18
CA THR A 165 -13.11 -14.14 -2.78
C THR A 165 -12.74 -15.34 -1.92
#